data_AF-A0A7S0I5S2-F1
#
_entry.id   AF-A0A7S0I5S2-F1
#
_cell.length_a   1.000
_cell.length_b   1.000
_cell.length_c   1.000
_cell.angle_alpha   90.00
_cell.angle_beta   90.00
_cell.angle_gamma   90.00
#
_symmetry.space_group_name_H-M   'P 1'
#
loop_
_entity.id
_entity.type
_entity.pdbx_description
1 polymer ?
#
loop_
_entity_poly.entity_id
_entity_poly.type
_entity_poly.pdbx_seq_one_letter_code
_entity_poly.pdbx_strand_id
1 'polypeptide(L)'
;WMVQLHGRKLWRVFPPNQTRYLHPAKTTEGGKGAHYTANTLAPDTALHPDLLNLETGFEFTLLPGQLALIPEGWAHAVHNLNDTGALTYNFVDEANLRSNPLTLTLTLTLTLTL
;
A
#
# COMPACT_ATOMS: atom_id res chain seq x y z
N TRP A 1 -1.43 9.35 -3.16
CA TRP A 1 -0.06 9.82 -2.86
C TRP A 1 0.06 10.11 -1.38
N MET A 2 1.27 10.10 -0.82
CA MET A 2 1.52 10.44 0.59
C MET A 2 2.74 11.33 0.73
N VAL A 3 2.63 12.42 1.50
CA VAL A 3 3.77 13.20 1.98
C VAL A 3 4.02 12.87 3.45
N GLN A 4 5.27 12.56 3.78
CA GLN A 4 5.68 12.32 5.16
C GLN A 4 5.99 13.67 5.85
N LEU A 5 5.34 13.95 6.98
CA LEU A 5 5.54 15.20 7.72
C LEU A 5 6.48 15.02 8.92
N HIS A 6 6.40 13.86 9.59
CA HIS A 6 7.20 13.53 10.77
C HIS A 6 7.45 12.02 10.85
N GLY A 7 8.61 11.58 11.33
CA GLY A 7 8.94 10.16 11.41
C GLY A 7 9.25 9.52 10.06
N ARG A 8 9.39 8.19 10.03
CA ARG A 8 9.84 7.42 8.87
C ARG A 8 8.94 6.21 8.62
N LYS A 9 8.63 5.94 7.36
CA LYS A 9 7.85 4.75 6.96
C LYS A 9 8.64 3.89 5.98
N LEU A 10 8.77 2.61 6.24
CA LEU A 10 9.24 1.64 5.24
C LEU A 10 8.07 1.27 4.32
N TRP A 11 8.27 1.38 3.02
CA TRP A 11 7.32 1.00 1.98
C TRP A 11 7.87 -0.17 1.19
N ARG A 12 7.03 -1.20 1.00
CA ARG A 12 7.20 -2.23 -0.02
C ARG A 12 6.05 -2.12 -1.01
N VAL A 13 6.35 -2.02 -2.29
CA VAL A 13 5.37 -1.80 -3.36
C VAL A 13 5.51 -2.91 -4.39
N PHE A 14 4.40 -3.53 -4.74
CA PHE A 14 4.34 -4.71 -5.59
C PHE A 14 3.56 -4.40 -6.87
N PRO A 15 4.11 -4.75 -8.05
CA PRO A 15 3.40 -4.53 -9.30
C PRO A 15 2.15 -5.42 -9.40
N PRO A 16 1.18 -5.06 -10.24
CA PRO A 16 -0.11 -5.75 -10.32
C PRO A 16 0.01 -7.26 -10.59
N ASN A 17 1.01 -7.68 -11.38
CA ASN A 17 1.27 -9.09 -11.68
C ASN A 17 1.76 -9.92 -10.47
N GLN A 18 2.21 -9.26 -9.41
CA GLN A 18 2.72 -9.91 -8.19
C GLN A 18 1.62 -10.12 -7.14
N THR A 19 0.45 -9.47 -7.30
CA THR A 19 -0.66 -9.52 -6.33
C THR A 19 -1.21 -10.93 -6.08
N ARG A 20 -1.06 -11.85 -7.04
CA ARG A 20 -1.44 -13.26 -6.89
C ARG A 20 -0.71 -13.99 -5.77
N TYR A 21 0.53 -13.60 -5.48
CA TYR A 21 1.36 -14.21 -4.43
C TYR A 21 1.09 -13.59 -3.06
N LEU A 22 0.32 -12.50 -3.00
CA LEU A 22 -0.02 -11.81 -1.75
C LEU A 22 -1.22 -12.41 -1.02
N HIS A 23 -1.79 -13.50 -1.56
CA HIS A 23 -2.98 -14.17 -1.00
C HIS A 23 -4.16 -13.19 -0.78
N PRO A 24 -4.81 -12.73 -1.87
CA PRO A 24 -5.95 -11.83 -1.76
C PRO A 24 -7.06 -12.48 -0.92
N ALA A 25 -7.49 -11.78 0.12
CA ALA A 25 -8.63 -12.17 0.93
C ALA A 25 -9.90 -12.15 0.06
N LYS A 26 -10.80 -13.11 0.26
CA LYS A 26 -12.13 -13.05 -0.34
C LYS A 26 -12.80 -11.78 0.16
N THR A 27 -13.06 -10.83 -0.72
CA THR A 27 -13.86 -9.65 -0.39
C THR A 27 -15.27 -10.13 -0.05
N THR A 28 -15.71 -9.91 1.19
CA THR A 28 -17.13 -9.95 1.51
C THR A 28 -17.83 -8.88 0.67
N GLU A 29 -18.98 -9.21 0.07
CA GLU A 29 -19.76 -8.31 -0.77
C GLU A 29 -19.87 -6.91 -0.12
N GLY A 30 -19.33 -5.89 -0.79
CA GLY A 30 -19.36 -4.49 -0.34
C GLY A 30 -18.02 -3.90 0.15
N GLY A 31 -16.97 -4.70 0.35
CA GLY A 31 -15.65 -4.20 0.71
C GLY A 31 -14.94 -3.52 -0.48
N LYS A 32 -14.77 -2.18 -0.44
CA LYS A 32 -13.95 -1.45 -1.41
C LYS A 32 -12.47 -1.61 -1.05
N GLY A 33 -11.73 -2.39 -1.85
CA GLY A 33 -10.28 -2.55 -1.75
C GLY A 33 -9.84 -4.02 -1.68
N ALA A 34 -8.80 -4.37 -2.43
CA ALA A 34 -8.17 -5.67 -2.32
C ALA A 34 -7.38 -5.73 -1.00
N HIS A 35 -7.80 -6.60 -0.09
CA HIS A 35 -7.05 -6.94 1.11
C HIS A 35 -6.21 -8.19 0.87
N TYR A 36 -5.00 -8.23 1.41
CA TYR A 36 -4.05 -9.33 1.25
C TYR A 36 -3.75 -9.92 2.61
N THR A 37 -3.75 -11.25 2.73
CA THR A 37 -3.49 -11.92 4.02
C THR A 37 -2.00 -12.14 4.28
N ALA A 38 -1.15 -12.08 3.24
CA ALA A 38 0.28 -12.25 3.42
C ALA A 38 0.93 -11.07 4.16
N ASN A 39 1.67 -11.36 5.21
CA ASN A 39 2.56 -10.37 5.83
C ASN A 39 3.86 -10.27 5.03
N THR A 40 3.97 -9.27 4.17
CA THR A 40 5.18 -9.09 3.36
C THR A 40 6.33 -8.43 4.12
N LEU A 41 6.10 -7.85 5.31
CA LEU A 41 7.15 -7.22 6.13
C LEU A 41 7.90 -8.24 6.98
N ALA A 42 7.18 -9.26 7.45
CA ALA A 42 7.72 -10.43 8.13
C ALA A 42 7.14 -11.70 7.46
N PRO A 43 7.68 -12.10 6.30
CA PRO A 43 7.14 -13.21 5.52
C PRO A 43 7.35 -14.55 6.23
N ASP A 44 6.27 -15.30 6.37
CA ASP A 44 6.28 -16.71 6.78
C ASP A 44 6.10 -17.58 5.53
N THR A 45 7.22 -18.06 4.97
CA THR A 45 7.23 -18.89 3.77
C THR A 45 6.84 -20.34 4.04
N ALA A 46 6.74 -20.76 5.32
CA ALA A 46 6.21 -22.08 5.66
C ALA A 46 4.67 -22.05 5.58
N LEU A 47 4.04 -20.96 6.01
CA LEU A 47 2.59 -20.75 5.88
C LEU A 47 2.18 -20.31 4.46
N HIS A 48 3.01 -19.49 3.82
CA HIS A 48 2.75 -18.90 2.50
C HIS A 48 3.94 -19.14 1.54
N PRO A 49 4.12 -20.36 1.02
CA PRO A 49 5.27 -20.70 0.17
C PRO A 49 5.31 -19.90 -1.14
N ASP A 50 4.16 -19.43 -1.62
CA ASP A 50 4.05 -18.59 -2.82
C ASP A 50 4.81 -17.26 -2.70
N LEU A 51 5.08 -16.78 -1.48
CA LEU A 51 5.89 -15.58 -1.22
C LEU A 51 7.33 -15.73 -1.68
N LEU A 52 7.83 -16.96 -1.88
CA LEU A 52 9.15 -17.18 -2.48
C LEU A 52 9.23 -16.70 -3.94
N ASN A 53 8.09 -16.59 -4.62
CA ASN A 53 7.99 -16.08 -5.98
C ASN A 53 7.65 -14.59 -6.04
N LEU A 54 7.51 -13.93 -4.88
CA LEU A 54 7.11 -12.53 -4.80
C LEU A 54 8.30 -11.63 -5.11
N GLU A 55 8.17 -10.84 -6.16
CA GLU A 55 9.13 -9.78 -6.49
C GLU A 55 8.64 -8.43 -5.98
N THR A 56 9.49 -7.74 -5.22
CA THR A 56 9.21 -6.36 -4.79
C THR A 56 9.57 -5.42 -5.92
N GLY A 57 8.60 -4.62 -6.38
CA GLY A 57 8.85 -3.62 -7.42
C GLY A 57 9.67 -2.45 -6.87
N PHE A 58 9.24 -1.89 -5.73
CA PHE A 58 9.97 -0.84 -5.03
C PHE A 58 10.03 -1.09 -3.53
N GLU A 59 11.20 -0.89 -2.93
CA GLU A 59 11.37 -0.82 -1.48
C GLU A 59 12.09 0.47 -1.13
N PHE A 60 11.51 1.29 -0.24
CA PHE A 60 12.13 2.54 0.18
C PHE A 60 11.65 2.98 1.56
N THR A 61 12.48 3.77 2.25
CA THR A 61 12.07 4.47 3.46
C THR A 61 11.67 5.90 3.12
N LEU A 62 10.41 6.26 3.38
CA LEU A 62 9.89 7.60 3.22
C LEU A 62 10.25 8.45 4.44
N LEU A 63 11.01 9.52 4.21
CA LEU A 63 11.51 10.46 5.21
C LEU A 63 10.67 11.76 5.23
N PRO A 64 10.70 12.56 6.32
CA PRO A 64 10.01 13.84 6.38
C PRO A 64 10.35 14.76 5.20
N GLY A 65 9.34 15.37 4.58
CA GLY A 65 9.45 16.21 3.39
C GLY A 65 9.40 15.44 2.07
N GLN A 66 9.44 14.11 2.07
CA GLN A 66 9.36 13.30 0.85
C GLN A 66 7.91 12.96 0.49
N LEU A 67 7.67 12.81 -0.82
CA LEU A 67 6.41 12.41 -1.43
C LEU A 67 6.54 11.00 -2.01
N ALA A 68 5.63 10.09 -1.65
CA ALA A 68 5.41 8.81 -2.30
C ALA A 68 4.22 8.88 -3.25
N LEU A 69 4.46 8.53 -4.52
CA LEU A 69 3.43 8.32 -5.52
C LEU A 69 3.37 6.82 -5.85
N ILE A 70 2.25 6.17 -5.55
CA ILE A 70 2.04 4.76 -5.84
C ILE A 70 1.15 4.67 -7.09
N PRO A 71 1.59 3.98 -8.15
CA PRO A 71 0.76 3.81 -9.34
C PRO A 71 -0.50 3.02 -9.03
N GLU A 72 -1.54 3.25 -9.82
CA GLU A 72 -2.80 2.55 -9.66
C GLU A 72 -2.63 1.03 -9.79
N GLY A 73 -3.31 0.27 -8.93
CA GLY A 73 -3.34 -1.20 -8.97
C GLY A 73 -2.11 -1.86 -8.33
N TRP A 74 -1.15 -1.07 -7.86
CA TRP A 74 0.02 -1.59 -7.16
C TRP A 74 -0.32 -1.80 -5.68
N ALA A 75 -0.19 -3.05 -5.23
CA ALA A 75 -0.29 -3.38 -3.81
C ALA A 75 0.90 -2.79 -3.05
N HIS A 76 0.71 -2.43 -1.80
CA HIS A 76 1.78 -1.89 -0.97
C HIS A 76 1.60 -2.27 0.50
N ALA A 77 2.73 -2.48 1.19
CA ALA A 77 2.81 -2.65 2.63
C ALA A 77 3.62 -1.50 3.21
N VAL A 78 3.13 -0.94 4.33
CA VAL A 78 3.72 0.25 4.96
C VAL A 78 3.96 -0.04 6.44
N HIS A 79 5.18 0.20 6.90
CA HIS A 79 5.56 0.03 8.30
C HIS A 79 6.08 1.35 8.88
N ASN A 80 5.49 1.80 9.99
CA ASN A 80 6.01 2.93 10.76
C ASN A 80 7.24 2.50 11.54
N LEU A 81 8.41 3.08 11.25
CA LEU A 81 9.66 2.75 11.92
C LEU A 81 9.85 3.48 13.26
N ASN A 82 9.05 4.52 13.48
CA ASN A 82 8.96 5.35 14.68
C ASN A 82 7.63 6.10 14.65
N ASP A 83 7.36 6.97 15.62
CA ASP A 83 6.15 7.80 15.61
C ASP A 83 6.10 8.64 14.34
N THR A 84 4.97 8.55 13.64
CA THR A 84 4.84 9.16 12.31
C THR A 84 3.63 10.06 12.21
N GLY A 85 3.79 11.12 11.42
CA GLY A 85 2.69 11.93 10.90
C GLY A 85 2.85 12.08 9.39
N ALA A 86 1.79 11.85 8.65
CA ALA A 86 1.80 11.95 7.18
C ALA A 86 0.46 12.47 6.65
N LEU A 87 0.50 13.11 5.48
CA LEU A 87 -0.69 13.53 4.74
C LEU A 87 -0.84 12.64 3.52
N THR A 88 -2.04 12.09 3.30
CA THR A 88 -2.34 11.25 2.15
C THR A 88 -3.60 11.73 1.44
N TYR A 89 -3.61 11.60 0.12
CA TYR A 89 -4.80 11.85 -0.69
C TYR A 89 -4.80 10.93 -1.93
N ASN A 90 -5.99 10.45 -2.28
CA ASN A 90 -6.20 9.69 -3.51
C ASN A 90 -6.72 10.65 -4.58
N PHE A 91 -6.14 10.61 -5.77
CA PHE A 91 -6.56 11.44 -6.89
C PHE A 91 -6.90 10.56 -8.09
N VAL A 92 -7.80 11.06 -8.92
CA VAL A 92 -8.16 10.46 -10.20
C VAL A 92 -7.59 11.34 -11.31
N ASP A 93 -6.93 10.74 -12.28
CA ASP A 93 -6.38 11.37 -13.48
C ASP A 93 -6.70 10.55 -14.73
N GLU A 94 -6.24 10.98 -15.91
CA GLU A 94 -6.50 10.26 -17.17
C GLU A 94 -5.99 8.81 -17.17
N ALA A 95 -4.95 8.51 -16.38
CA ALA A 95 -4.37 7.17 -16.32
C ALA A 95 -5.26 6.20 -15.53
N ASN A 96 -6.04 6.68 -14.55
CA ASN A 96 -6.86 5.84 -13.66
C ASN A 96 -8.38 6.12 -13.71
N LEU A 97 -8.83 7.02 -14.59
CA LEU A 97 -10.23 7.41 -14.72
C LEU A 97 -11.14 6.23 -15.12
N ARG A 98 -10.66 5.35 -16.01
CA ARG A 98 -11.47 4.23 -16.55
C ARG A 98 -11.81 3.19 -15.50
N SER A 99 -10.90 2.98 -14.54
CA SER A 99 -10.99 2.02 -13.45
C SER A 99 -11.65 2.63 -12.20
N ASN A 100 -11.64 3.96 -12.05
CA ASN A 100 -12.24 4.67 -10.91
C ASN A 100 -13.25 5.76 -11.33
N PRO A 101 -14.31 5.42 -12.09
CA PRO A 101 -15.21 6.42 -12.66
C PRO A 101 -16.04 7.21 -11.62
N LEU A 102 -16.06 6.80 -10.33
CA LEU A 102 -16.95 7.35 -9.29
C LEU A 102 -16.26 7.70 -7.96
N THR A 103 -14.93 7.66 -7.87
CA THR A 103 -14.24 7.73 -6.56
C THR A 103 -13.54 9.07 -6.34
N LEU A 104 -14.30 10.09 -5.93
CA LEU A 104 -13.76 11.21 -5.14
C LEU A 104 -14.04 10.91 -3.66
N THR A 105 -13.25 10.03 -3.06
CA THR A 105 -13.34 9.73 -1.62
C THR A 105 -12.15 10.35 -0.90
N LEU A 106 -12.41 11.39 -0.12
CA LEU A 106 -11.45 11.99 0.82
C LEU A 106 -11.30 11.04 2.02
N THR A 107 -10.17 10.35 2.12
CA THR A 107 -9.80 9.61 3.32
C THR A 107 -8.58 10.27 3.96
N LEU A 108 -8.81 11.05 5.02
CA LEU A 108 -7.74 11.58 5.87
C LEU A 108 -7.41 10.53 6.94
N THR A 109 -6.33 9.76 6.75
CA THR A 109 -5.85 8.83 7.77
C THR A 109 -4.74 9.50 8.60
N LEU A 110 -5.09 9.99 9.79
CA LEU A 110 -4.11 10.39 10.80
C LEU A 110 -3.79 9.17 11.68
N THR A 111 -2.66 8.50 11.43
CA THR A 111 -2.18 7.42 12.32
C THR A 111 -1.22 8.01 13.33
N LEU A 112 -1.71 8.36 14.51
CA LEU A 112 -0.88 8.60 15.69
C LEU A 112 -0.59 7.25 16.33
N THR A 113 0.66 6.78 16.30
CA THR A 113 1.13 5.81 17.30
C THR A 113 1.48 6.60 18.56
N LEU A 114 0.90 6.19 19.69
CA LEU A 114 1.23 6.63 21.04
C LEU A 114 2.13 5.58 21.70
#